data_AF-A0A6D2IH40-F1
#
_entry.id   AF-A0A6D2IH40-F1
#
_cell.length_a   1.000
_cell.length_b   1.000
_cell.length_c   1.000
_cell.angle_alpha   90.00
_cell.angle_beta   90.00
_cell.angle_gamma   90.00
#
_symmetry.space_group_name_H-M   'P 1'
#
loop_
_entity.id
_entity.type
_entity.pdbx_description
1 polymer ?
#
loop_
_entity_poly.entity_id
_entity_poly.type
_entity_poly.pdbx_seq_one_letter_code
_entity_poly.pdbx_strand_id
1 'polypeptide(L)'
;MEKIIEASIVPCRNSVHRCKETTTYGYQSSSHEKLCAYIPCSCPLPNCNYIGSYTDLKSHARSSHSRDEDYLIPFALNQSLIFGIDLKKKENVTVFQEEKDGDLIVVQGFKRSHGSDSW
;
A
#
# COMPACT_ATOMS: atom_id res chain seq x y z
N MET A 1 -7.76 39.44 -18.23
CA MET A 1 -6.80 38.46 -18.79
C MET A 1 -7.20 37.08 -18.29
N GLU A 2 -8.22 36.50 -18.92
CA GLU A 2 -8.55 35.09 -18.73
C GLU A 2 -7.60 34.31 -19.62
N LYS A 3 -6.52 33.78 -19.04
CA LYS A 3 -5.65 32.86 -19.76
C LYS A 3 -6.42 31.57 -19.96
N ILE A 4 -6.88 31.37 -21.19
CA ILE A 4 -7.34 30.07 -21.69
C ILE A 4 -6.20 29.10 -21.41
N ILE A 5 -6.41 28.20 -20.45
CA ILE A 5 -5.51 27.06 -20.24
C ILE A 5 -5.85 26.13 -21.41
N GLU A 6 -5.21 26.35 -22.57
CA GLU A 6 -5.16 25.34 -23.61
C GLU A 6 -4.78 24.02 -22.94
N ALA A 7 -5.47 22.94 -23.31
CA ALA A 7 -5.29 21.59 -22.80
C ALA A 7 -3.80 21.23 -22.72
N SER A 8 -3.18 21.47 -21.58
CA SER A 8 -1.74 21.28 -21.39
C SER A 8 -1.52 19.84 -20.98
N ILE A 9 -0.73 19.13 -21.78
CA ILE A 9 -0.29 17.77 -21.46
C ILE A 9 0.76 17.90 -20.36
N VAL A 10 0.48 17.32 -19.20
CA VAL A 10 1.37 17.29 -18.04
C VAL A 10 1.85 15.86 -17.79
N PRO A 11 3.12 15.66 -17.39
CA PRO A 11 3.61 14.33 -17.02
C PRO A 11 2.94 13.84 -15.73
N CYS A 12 2.85 12.52 -15.57
CA CYS A 12 2.44 11.92 -14.30
C CYS A 12 3.32 12.41 -13.15
N ARG A 13 2.71 12.62 -11.96
CA ARG A 13 3.44 12.95 -10.72
C ARG A 13 4.49 11.91 -10.35
N ASN A 14 4.26 10.65 -10.70
CA ASN A 14 5.21 9.55 -10.50
C ASN A 14 6.25 9.44 -11.62
N SER A 15 6.41 10.46 -12.47
CA SER A 15 7.49 10.51 -13.48
C SER A 15 8.88 10.52 -12.85
N VAL A 16 9.03 11.08 -11.65
CA VAL A 16 10.24 10.94 -10.82
C VAL A 16 10.55 9.47 -10.47
N HIS A 17 9.52 8.62 -10.45
CA HIS A 17 9.60 7.17 -10.27
C HIS A 17 9.53 6.39 -11.59
N ARG A 18 9.80 7.06 -12.73
CA ARG A 18 9.87 6.50 -14.09
C ARG A 18 8.54 6.23 -14.80
N CYS A 19 7.43 6.76 -14.30
CA CYS A 19 6.20 6.78 -15.09
C CYS A 19 6.36 7.69 -16.31
N LYS A 20 6.09 7.15 -17.51
CA LYS A 20 6.16 7.91 -18.78
C LYS A 20 4.81 8.42 -19.27
N GLU A 21 3.73 8.08 -18.55
CA GLU A 21 2.38 8.51 -18.89
C GLU A 21 2.23 10.02 -18.73
N THR A 22 1.41 10.58 -19.60
CA THR A 22 1.07 12.01 -19.60
C THR A 22 -0.44 12.15 -19.65
N THR A 23 -0.96 13.26 -19.14
CA THR A 23 -2.40 13.50 -19.03
C THR A 23 -2.72 14.96 -19.29
N THR A 24 -3.95 15.26 -19.69
CA THR A 24 -4.38 16.65 -19.86
C THR A 24 -4.70 17.26 -18.51
N TYR A 25 -4.16 18.44 -18.23
CA TYR A 25 -4.42 19.21 -17.03
C TYR A 25 -5.94 19.37 -16.80
N GLY A 26 -6.42 18.91 -15.64
CA GLY A 26 -7.81 19.10 -15.19
C GLY A 26 -8.82 18.00 -15.54
N TYR A 27 -8.51 17.04 -16.43
CA TYR A 27 -9.52 16.05 -16.88
C TYR A 27 -9.22 14.60 -16.47
N GLN A 28 -7.95 14.19 -16.40
CA GLN A 28 -7.61 12.75 -16.33
C GLN A 28 -6.41 12.39 -15.45
N SER A 29 -5.76 13.36 -14.78
CA SER A 29 -4.62 13.07 -13.89
C SER A 29 -5.01 12.17 -12.72
N SER A 30 -6.20 12.35 -12.16
CA SER A 30 -6.61 11.64 -10.94
C SER A 30 -6.93 10.15 -11.13
N SER A 31 -7.32 9.70 -12.34
CA SER A 31 -7.64 8.28 -12.56
C SER A 31 -6.37 7.46 -12.75
N HIS A 32 -5.43 7.94 -13.57
CA HIS A 32 -4.12 7.32 -13.72
C HIS A 32 -3.34 7.33 -12.41
N GLU A 33 -3.25 8.46 -11.72
CA GLU A 33 -2.43 8.59 -10.50
C GLU A 33 -2.84 7.58 -9.41
N LYS A 34 -4.14 7.28 -9.29
CA LYS A 34 -4.66 6.28 -8.33
C LYS A 34 -4.26 4.84 -8.65
N LEU A 35 -3.96 4.55 -9.92
CA LEU A 35 -3.64 3.20 -10.42
C LEU A 35 -2.22 3.12 -10.97
N CYS A 36 -1.42 4.18 -10.80
CA CYS A 36 -0.10 4.28 -11.36
C CYS A 36 0.80 3.24 -10.69
N ALA A 37 1.29 2.26 -11.46
CA ALA A 37 2.18 1.22 -10.94
C ALA A 37 3.52 1.74 -10.38
N TYR A 38 3.86 3.01 -10.66
CA TYR A 38 5.05 3.68 -10.16
C TYR A 38 4.80 4.52 -8.90
N ILE A 39 3.59 4.45 -8.33
CA ILE A 39 3.33 5.07 -7.03
C ILE A 39 4.21 4.39 -5.97
N PRO A 40 4.94 5.17 -5.14
CA PRO A 40 5.68 4.60 -4.03
C PRO A 40 4.75 3.95 -3.02
N CYS A 41 5.13 2.77 -2.54
CA CYS A 41 4.44 2.05 -1.48
C CYS A 41 5.13 2.32 -0.15
N SER A 42 4.35 2.60 0.90
CA SER A 42 4.85 2.64 2.27
C SER A 42 4.85 1.23 2.85
N CYS A 43 5.80 0.93 3.75
CA CYS A 43 5.81 -0.34 4.45
C CYS A 43 4.56 -0.47 5.34
N PRO A 44 3.80 -1.58 5.25
CA PRO A 44 2.60 -1.78 6.05
C PRO A 44 2.89 -2.23 7.49
N LEU A 45 4.15 -2.55 7.82
CA LEU A 45 4.53 -3.01 9.15
C LEU A 45 4.64 -1.83 10.14
N PRO A 46 4.13 -2.00 11.39
CA PRO A 46 4.17 -0.93 12.38
C PRO A 46 5.59 -0.45 12.66
N ASN A 47 5.74 0.84 12.94
CA ASN A 47 7.03 1.47 13.26
C ASN A 47 8.09 1.38 12.14
N CYS A 48 7.68 1.09 10.89
CA CYS A 48 8.55 1.16 9.73
C CYS A 48 8.18 2.37 8.85
N ASN A 49 9.17 3.18 8.47
CA ASN A 49 9.00 4.37 7.63
C ASN A 49 9.54 4.18 6.20
N TYR A 50 9.79 2.94 5.79
CA TYR A 50 10.29 2.63 4.46
C TYR A 50 9.27 3.01 3.39
N ILE A 51 9.74 3.65 2.32
CA ILE A 51 8.97 4.03 1.13
C ILE A 51 9.78 3.64 -0.11
N GLY A 52 9.18 2.90 -1.04
CA GLY A 52 9.88 2.42 -2.24
C GLY A 52 8.94 1.90 -3.31
N SER A 53 9.48 1.32 -4.37
CA SER A 53 8.65 0.59 -5.34
C SER A 53 8.04 -0.66 -4.69
N TYR A 54 6.96 -1.21 -5.26
CA TYR A 54 6.39 -2.46 -4.74
C TYR A 54 7.42 -3.61 -4.78
N THR A 55 8.21 -3.72 -5.84
CA THR A 55 9.29 -4.72 -5.95
C THR A 55 10.32 -4.59 -4.83
N ASP A 56 10.74 -3.37 -4.51
CA ASP A 56 11.70 -3.13 -3.42
C ASP A 56 11.05 -3.39 -2.06
N LEU A 57 9.76 -3.05 -1.89
CA LEU A 57 9.00 -3.31 -0.68
C LEU A 57 8.93 -4.81 -0.34
N LYS A 58 8.76 -5.69 -1.34
CA LYS A 58 8.79 -7.15 -1.13
C LYS A 58 10.13 -7.61 -0.54
N SER A 59 11.22 -7.10 -1.11
CA SER A 59 12.58 -7.41 -0.65
C SER A 59 12.86 -6.81 0.74
N HIS A 60 12.36 -5.60 0.99
CA HIS A 60 12.46 -4.92 2.27
C HIS A 60 11.74 -5.70 3.38
N ALA A 61 10.49 -6.11 3.17
CA ALA A 61 9.73 -6.91 4.14
C ALA A 61 10.51 -8.17 4.56
N ARG A 62 11.04 -8.91 3.58
CA ARG A 62 11.79 -10.14 3.83
C ARG A 62 13.10 -9.91 4.58
N SER A 63 13.85 -8.88 4.20
CA SER A 63 15.20 -8.63 4.76
C SER A 63 15.15 -7.91 6.11
N SER A 64 14.30 -6.91 6.23
CA SER A 64 14.26 -5.98 7.37
C SER A 64 13.32 -6.47 8.48
N HIS A 65 12.33 -7.31 8.16
CA HIS A 65 11.30 -7.77 9.08
C HIS A 65 11.25 -9.30 9.23
N SER A 66 12.31 -10.01 8.85
CA SER A 66 12.42 -11.48 8.99
C SER A 66 12.25 -12.00 10.42
N ARG A 67 12.39 -11.14 11.44
CA ARG A 67 12.25 -11.48 12.86
C ARG A 67 10.97 -10.95 13.50
N ASP A 68 10.12 -10.28 12.73
CA ASP A 68 8.87 -9.70 13.22
C ASP A 68 7.73 -10.71 13.08
N GLU A 69 7.90 -11.87 13.71
CA GLU A 69 6.98 -13.03 13.60
C GLU A 69 5.54 -12.69 14.04
N ASP A 70 5.39 -11.67 14.90
CA ASP A 70 4.11 -11.14 15.36
C ASP A 70 3.29 -10.46 14.25
N TYR A 71 3.97 -9.95 13.21
CA TYR A 71 3.35 -9.11 12.18
C TYR A 71 3.58 -9.61 10.76
N LEU A 72 4.68 -10.32 10.48
CA LEU A 72 5.02 -10.85 9.17
C LEU A 72 4.90 -12.38 9.15
N ILE A 73 3.92 -12.89 8.42
CA ILE A 73 3.63 -14.33 8.35
C ILE A 73 3.94 -14.84 6.94
N PRO A 74 4.85 -15.82 6.77
CA PRO A 74 5.05 -16.45 5.46
C PRO A 74 3.84 -17.29 5.07
N PHE A 75 3.51 -17.32 3.78
CA PHE A 75 2.48 -18.22 3.25
C PHE A 75 2.82 -18.74 1.85
N ALA A 76 2.20 -19.84 1.46
CA ALA A 76 2.26 -20.38 0.10
C ALA A 76 0.86 -20.40 -0.52
N LEU A 77 0.76 -20.05 -1.80
CA LEU A 77 -0.49 -20.17 -2.55
C LEU A 77 -0.94 -21.63 -2.62
N ASN A 78 -2.27 -21.83 -2.58
CA ASN A 78 -2.92 -23.15 -2.55
C ASN A 78 -2.66 -23.96 -1.26
N GLN A 79 -2.15 -23.32 -0.21
CA GLN A 79 -2.04 -23.90 1.12
C GLN A 79 -2.96 -23.18 2.11
N SER A 80 -3.69 -23.94 2.91
CA SER A 80 -4.54 -23.36 3.96
C SER A 80 -3.68 -22.89 5.13
N LEU A 81 -3.96 -21.67 5.60
CA LEU A 81 -3.30 -21.05 6.75
C LEU A 81 -4.37 -20.51 7.70
N ILE A 82 -4.23 -20.83 8.99
CA ILE A 82 -5.07 -20.29 10.06
C ILE A 82 -4.26 -19.22 10.79
N PHE A 83 -4.84 -18.05 11.00
CA PHE A 83 -4.24 -16.96 11.75
C PHE A 83 -5.27 -16.31 12.68
N GLY A 84 -4.76 -15.60 13.69
CA GLY A 84 -5.60 -14.82 14.61
C GLY A 84 -5.17 -13.36 14.61
N ILE A 85 -6.12 -12.45 14.81
CA ILE A 85 -5.86 -11.03 15.03
C ILE A 85 -6.31 -10.67 16.43
N ASP A 86 -5.39 -10.16 17.25
CA ASP A 86 -5.74 -9.60 18.56
C ASP A 86 -6.17 -8.14 18.39
N LEU A 87 -7.49 -7.91 18.42
CA LEU A 87 -8.08 -6.57 18.33
C LEU A 87 -7.83 -5.69 19.56
N LYS A 88 -7.19 -6.21 20.62
CA LYS A 88 -6.78 -5.42 21.79
C LYS A 88 -5.40 -4.78 21.60
N LYS A 89 -4.56 -5.31 20.71
CA LYS A 89 -3.27 -4.68 20.37
C LYS A 89 -3.53 -3.33 19.71
N LYS A 90 -2.68 -2.34 20.03
CA LYS A 90 -2.72 -1.01 19.42
C LYS A 90 -2.55 -1.10 17.89
N GLU A 91 -1.61 -1.93 17.47
CA GLU A 91 -1.36 -2.27 16.07
C GLU A 91 -2.06 -3.59 15.79
N ASN A 92 -3.16 -3.54 15.04
CA ASN A 92 -3.98 -4.70 14.68
C ASN A 92 -3.85 -5.02 13.18
N VAL A 93 -2.61 -4.98 12.70
CA VAL A 93 -2.21 -5.31 11.34
C VAL A 93 -1.44 -6.63 11.33
N THR A 94 -1.69 -7.45 10.31
CA THR A 94 -0.90 -8.64 10.00
C THR A 94 -0.59 -8.61 8.51
N VAL A 95 0.66 -8.85 8.16
CA VAL A 95 1.17 -8.84 6.80
C VAL A 95 1.58 -10.26 6.46
N PHE A 96 1.01 -10.81 5.40
CA PHE A 96 1.41 -12.11 4.87
C PHE A 96 2.37 -11.89 3.72
N GLN A 97 3.46 -12.67 3.67
CA GLN A 97 4.41 -12.63 2.58
C GLN A 97 4.49 -13.98 1.85
N GLU A 98 4.24 -13.98 0.55
CA GLU A 98 4.28 -15.19 -0.27
C GLU A 98 5.74 -15.67 -0.42
N GLU A 99 5.98 -16.97 -0.21
CA GLU A 99 7.33 -17.50 -0.10
C GLU A 99 8.18 -17.38 -1.38
N LYS A 100 7.57 -17.43 -2.57
CA LYS A 100 8.26 -17.46 -3.87
C LYS A 100 8.42 -16.06 -4.46
N ASP A 101 7.30 -15.40 -4.76
CA ASP A 101 7.23 -14.11 -5.42
C ASP A 101 7.31 -12.94 -4.44
N GLY A 102 7.15 -13.21 -3.14
CA GLY A 102 7.28 -12.21 -2.07
C GLY A 102 6.08 -11.29 -1.92
N ASP A 103 4.98 -11.57 -2.62
CA ASP A 103 3.81 -10.70 -2.63
C ASP A 103 3.20 -10.55 -1.24
N LEU A 104 2.70 -9.34 -0.97
CA LEU A 104 2.24 -8.95 0.36
C LEU A 104 0.71 -8.89 0.39
N ILE A 105 0.11 -9.55 1.38
CA ILE A 105 -1.31 -9.40 1.72
C ILE A 105 -1.39 -8.73 3.08
N VAL A 106 -2.03 -7.57 3.15
CA VAL A 106 -2.21 -6.83 4.42
C VAL A 106 -3.62 -7.09 4.95
N VAL A 107 -3.70 -7.57 6.18
CA VAL A 107 -4.96 -7.77 6.90
C VAL A 107 -4.99 -6.84 8.09
N GLN A 108 -5.97 -5.93 8.11
CA GLN A 108 -6.19 -5.01 9.20
C GLN A 108 -7.49 -5.39 9.93
N GLY A 109 -7.37 -5.67 11.23
CA GLY A 109 -8.54 -5.80 12.10
C GLY A 109 -9.11 -4.43 12.46
N PHE A 110 -10.42 -4.36 12.75
CA PHE A 110 -11.03 -3.15 13.29
C PHE A 110 -12.04 -3.51 14.38
N LYS A 111 -12.03 -2.74 15.48
CA LYS A 111 -13.10 -2.80 16.48
C LYS A 111 -14.14 -1.75 16.10
N ARG A 112 -15.40 -2.16 15.91
CA ARG A 112 -16.49 -1.17 15.83
C ARG A 112 -16.59 -0.46 17.17
N SER A 113 -16.58 0.87 17.16
CA SER A 113 -17.09 1.64 18.29
C SER A 113 -18.58 1.34 18.41
N HIS A 114 -19.04 1.03 19.63
CA HIS A 114 -20.48 1.12 19.91
C HIS A 114 -20.87 2.57 19.65
N GLY A 115 -21.72 2.79 18.65
CA GLY A 115 -22.39 4.08 18.50
C GLY A 115 -23.07 4.40 19.82
N SER A 116 -22.79 5.57 20.37
CA SER A 116 -23.71 6.16 21.33
C SER A 116 -24.94 6.55 20.52
N ASP A 117 -25.87 5.62 20.38
CA ASP A 117 -27.24 5.91 19.97
C ASP A 117 -27.83 6.82 21.05
N SER A 118 -27.61 8.13 20.87
CA SER A 118 -28.28 9.19 21.61
C SER A 118 -29.52 9.55 20.81
N TRP A 119 -30.65 8.98 21.23
CA TRP A 119 -31.99 9.44 20.88
C TRP A 119 -32.34 10.68 21.71
#